data_AF-A0A4S4N8N5-F1
#
_entry.id   AF-A0A4S4N8N5-F1
#
_cell.length_a   1.000
_cell.length_b   1.000
_cell.length_c   1.000
_cell.angle_alpha   90.00
_cell.angle_beta   90.00
_cell.angle_gamma   90.00
#
_symmetry.space_group_name_H-M   'P 1'
#
loop_
_entity.id
_entity.type
_entity.pdbx_description
1 polymer ?
#
loop_
_entity_poly.entity_id
_entity_poly.type
_entity_poly.pdbx_seq_one_letter_code
_entity_poly.pdbx_strand_id
1 'polypeptide(L)'
;MQQYTEEDRDFIRIIRSQLGEEWTVARERILASLPDHLDPEKLGKYVDERDEPGIHINEWGVEPRFYPHRTSNRLLEFYRIRSLGS
;
A
#
# COMPACT_ATOMS: atom_id res chain seq x y z
N MET A 1 -6.71 -15.03 -12.72
CA MET A 1 -7.08 -13.71 -12.16
C MET A 1 -7.60 -13.95 -10.75
N GLN A 2 -6.74 -13.90 -9.72
CA GLN A 2 -7.28 -13.85 -8.37
C GLN A 2 -8.00 -12.52 -8.20
N GLN A 3 -9.27 -12.60 -7.82
CA GLN A 3 -10.10 -11.43 -7.56
C GLN A 3 -9.63 -10.83 -6.24
N TYR A 4 -9.29 -9.55 -6.21
CA TYR A 4 -9.06 -8.84 -4.94
C TYR A 4 -10.25 -9.11 -4.02
N THR A 5 -9.94 -9.61 -2.84
CA THR A 5 -10.91 -9.79 -1.77
C THR A 5 -11.49 -8.43 -1.38
N GLU A 6 -12.64 -8.43 -0.72
CA GLU A 6 -13.20 -7.21 -0.17
C GLU A 6 -12.23 -6.52 0.81
N GLU A 7 -11.52 -7.33 1.61
CA GLU A 7 -10.46 -6.90 2.52
C GLU A 7 -9.34 -6.14 1.78
N ASP A 8 -8.82 -6.70 0.67
CA ASP A 8 -7.78 -6.05 -0.14
C ASP A 8 -8.25 -4.69 -0.66
N ARG A 9 -9.51 -4.62 -1.12
CA ARG A 9 -10.09 -3.38 -1.68
C ARG A 9 -10.23 -2.30 -0.63
N ASP A 10 -10.65 -2.65 0.59
CA ASP A 10 -10.78 -1.70 1.68
C ASP A 10 -9.43 -1.16 2.14
N PHE A 11 -8.44 -2.03 2.35
CA PHE A 11 -7.07 -1.59 2.67
C PHE A 11 -6.53 -0.64 1.61
N ILE A 12 -6.61 -1.04 0.33
CA ILE A 12 -6.15 -0.22 -0.79
C ILE A 12 -6.86 1.14 -0.82
N ARG A 13 -8.18 1.17 -0.58
CA ARG A 13 -8.96 2.42 -0.58
C ARG A 13 -8.53 3.35 0.56
N ILE A 14 -8.38 2.82 1.77
CA ILE A 14 -7.99 3.60 2.95
C ILE A 14 -6.57 4.16 2.76
N ILE A 15 -5.61 3.33 2.36
CA ILE A 15 -4.21 3.74 2.16
C ILE A 15 -4.11 4.78 1.04
N ARG A 16 -4.84 4.59 -0.07
CA ARG A 16 -4.87 5.56 -1.19
C ARG A 16 -5.37 6.94 -0.80
N SER A 17 -6.29 7.02 0.17
CA SER A 17 -6.80 8.31 0.64
C SER A 17 -5.73 9.16 1.35
N GLN A 18 -4.61 8.56 1.75
CA GLN A 18 -3.51 9.22 2.46
C GLN A 18 -2.27 9.42 1.56
N LEU A 19 -2.36 9.23 0.25
CA LEU A 19 -1.21 9.41 -0.65
C LEU A 19 -0.67 10.83 -0.60
N GLY A 20 0.66 10.96 -0.58
CA GLY A 20 1.37 12.24 -0.52
C GLY A 20 1.53 12.81 0.90
N GLU A 21 0.78 12.29 1.88
CA GLU A 21 0.97 12.60 3.29
C GLU A 21 2.27 12.00 3.81
N GLU A 22 2.79 12.56 4.89
CA GLU A 22 3.93 12.03 5.63
C GLU A 22 3.53 10.70 6.29
N TRP A 23 4.40 9.68 6.22
CA TRP A 23 4.06 8.30 6.58
C TRP A 23 3.69 8.14 8.05
N THR A 24 4.39 8.81 8.97
CA THR A 24 4.06 8.66 10.40
C THR A 24 2.65 9.18 10.69
N VAL A 25 2.26 10.32 10.08
CA VAL A 25 0.90 10.87 10.17
C VAL A 25 -0.12 9.99 9.44
N ALA A 26 0.19 9.53 8.23
CA ALA A 26 -0.69 8.70 7.42
C ALA A 26 -0.98 7.36 8.12
N ARG A 27 0.05 6.72 8.69
CA ARG A 27 -0.06 5.42 9.38
C ARG A 27 -1.02 5.51 10.56
N GLU A 28 -0.91 6.53 11.40
CA GLU A 28 -1.84 6.74 12.52
C GLU A 28 -3.28 6.91 12.03
N ARG A 29 -3.50 7.71 10.98
CA ARG A 29 -4.83 7.92 10.39
C ARG A 29 -5.40 6.66 9.77
N ILE A 30 -4.58 5.87 9.07
CA ILE A 30 -4.97 4.59 8.48
C ILE A 30 -5.45 3.66 9.58
N LEU A 31 -4.62 3.44 10.61
CA LEU A 31 -4.94 2.55 11.72
C LEU A 31 -6.21 2.98 12.48
N ALA A 32 -6.39 4.28 12.69
CA ALA A 32 -7.58 4.82 13.33
C ALA A 32 -8.85 4.73 12.46
N SER A 33 -8.71 4.55 11.15
CA SER A 33 -9.81 4.49 10.19
C SER A 33 -10.11 3.06 9.72
N LEU A 34 -9.42 2.05 10.25
CA LEU A 34 -9.68 0.66 9.90
C LEU A 34 -11.06 0.23 10.40
N PRO A 35 -11.92 -0.31 9.53
CA PRO A 35 -13.14 -1.00 9.95
C PRO A 35 -12.82 -2.22 10.82
N ASP A 36 -13.77 -2.62 11.66
CA ASP A 36 -13.62 -3.74 12.60
C ASP A 36 -13.28 -5.10 11.94
N HIS A 37 -13.61 -5.27 10.65
CA HIS A 37 -13.28 -6.50 9.90
C HIS A 37 -11.85 -6.53 9.35
N LEU A 38 -11.09 -5.44 9.46
CA LEU A 38 -9.71 -5.37 9.00
C LEU A 38 -8.74 -5.55 10.17
N ASP A 39 -7.79 -6.46 9.99
CA ASP A 39 -6.72 -6.70 10.96
C ASP A 39 -5.55 -5.71 10.74
N PRO A 40 -5.26 -4.82 11.71
CA PRO A 40 -4.16 -3.85 11.62
C PRO A 40 -2.79 -4.48 11.32
N GLU A 41 -2.54 -5.72 11.76
CA GLU A 41 -1.26 -6.40 11.53
C GLU A 41 -1.00 -6.68 10.04
N LYS A 42 -2.06 -6.71 9.22
CA LYS A 42 -1.97 -6.91 7.78
C LYS A 42 -1.55 -5.67 7.00
N LEU A 43 -1.42 -4.50 7.63
CA LEU A 43 -1.02 -3.27 6.94
C LEU A 43 0.31 -3.42 6.19
N GLY A 44 1.27 -4.16 6.76
CA GLY A 44 2.58 -4.43 6.16
C GLY A 44 2.54 -5.27 4.88
N LYS A 45 1.41 -5.93 4.57
CA LYS A 45 1.19 -6.56 3.26
C LYS A 45 1.05 -5.52 2.15
N TYR A 46 0.52 -4.34 2.47
CA TYR A 46 0.16 -3.32 1.50
C TYR A 46 1.18 -2.17 1.45
N VAL A 47 1.84 -1.86 2.58
CA VAL A 47 2.86 -0.81 2.68
C VAL A 47 4.22 -1.41 3.00
N ASP A 48 5.22 -1.18 2.15
CA ASP A 48 6.60 -1.60 2.37
C ASP A 48 7.33 -0.64 3.31
N GLU A 49 7.41 -0.97 4.59
CA GLU A 49 8.13 -0.16 5.59
C GLU A 49 9.63 -0.48 5.71
N ARG A 50 10.17 -1.38 4.87
CA ARG A 50 11.59 -1.78 4.95
C ARG A 50 12.51 -0.68 4.45
N ASP A 51 13.68 -0.57 5.08
CA ASP A 51 14.73 0.38 4.67
C ASP A 51 15.22 0.11 3.24
N GLU A 52 15.27 -1.16 2.84
CA GLU A 52 15.57 -1.61 1.48
C GLU A 52 14.28 -2.09 0.79
N PRO A 53 14.09 -1.79 -0.52
CA PRO A 53 12.82 -1.98 -1.16
C PRO A 53 12.69 -3.46 -1.49
N GLY A 54 11.87 -4.21 -0.76
CA GLY A 54 11.58 -5.58 -1.14
C GLY A 54 10.43 -5.57 -2.14
N ILE A 55 10.70 -5.00 -3.32
CA ILE A 55 9.80 -5.01 -4.46
C ILE A 55 9.70 -6.46 -4.91
N HIS A 56 8.60 -7.12 -4.58
CA HIS A 56 8.25 -8.41 -5.16
C HIS A 56 7.37 -8.16 -6.37
N ILE A 57 7.94 -8.36 -7.56
CA ILE A 57 7.14 -8.36 -8.79
C ILE A 57 6.47 -9.73 -8.88
N ASN A 58 5.14 -9.76 -8.79
CA ASN A 58 4.35 -10.96 -9.01
C ASN A 58 3.53 -10.81 -10.31
N GLU A 59 2.77 -11.85 -10.68
CA GLU A 59 1.90 -11.86 -11.85
C GLU A 59 0.83 -10.74 -11.87
N TRP A 60 0.68 -9.99 -10.77
CA TRP A 60 -0.32 -8.93 -10.59
C TRP A 60 0.28 -7.51 -10.50
N GLY A 61 1.59 -7.37 -10.28
CA GLY A 61 2.27 -6.08 -10.18
C GLY A 61 3.41 -6.08 -9.16
N VAL A 62 3.54 -4.98 -8.41
CA VAL A 62 4.52 -4.84 -7.32
C VAL A 62 3.80 -5.02 -5.98
N GLU A 63 4.30 -5.93 -5.16
CA GLU A 63 3.94 -6.09 -3.75
C GLU A 63 5.16 -5.86 -2.85
N PRO A 64 5.04 -5.06 -1.77
CA PRO A 64 3.88 -4.26 -1.38
C PRO A 64 3.57 -3.12 -2.36
N ARG A 65 2.30 -2.69 -2.42
CA ARG A 65 1.81 -1.73 -3.43
C ARG A 65 2.15 -0.28 -3.09
N PHE A 66 2.28 0.04 -1.81
CA PHE A 66 2.57 1.36 -1.30
C PHE A 66 3.91 1.35 -0.56
N TYR A 67 4.53 2.52 -0.43
CA TYR A 67 5.78 2.66 0.30
C TYR A 67 5.98 4.10 0.80
N PRO A 68 6.61 4.32 1.95
CA PRO A 68 7.11 5.63 2.36
C PRO A 68 8.36 5.97 1.56
N HIS A 69 8.37 7.13 0.90
CA HIS A 69 9.53 7.57 0.15
C HIS A 69 10.69 7.92 1.08
N ARG A 70 11.83 7.25 0.94
CA ARG A 70 12.98 7.34 1.87
C ARG A 70 13.43 8.74 2.25
N THR A 71 13.42 9.67 1.30
CA THR A 71 13.94 11.02 1.53
C THR A 71 12.88 11.98 2.05
N SER A 72 11.65 11.85 1.57
CA SER A 72 10.57 12.81 1.89
C SER A 72 9.62 12.29 2.96
N ASN A 73 9.76 11.03 3.33
CA ASN A 73 8.87 10.22 4.14
C ASN A 73 7.40 10.25 3.67
N ARG A 74 7.14 10.61 2.42
CA ARG A 74 5.77 10.68 1.89
C ARG A 74 5.29 9.32 1.44
N LEU A 75 4.05 8.98 1.76
CA LEU A 75 3.39 7.76 1.29
C LEU A 75 3.15 7.85 -0.21
N LEU A 76 3.70 6.89 -0.96
CA LEU A 76 3.57 6.77 -2.41
C LEU A 76 2.96 5.41 -2.78
N GLU A 77 2.38 5.34 -3.97
CA GLU A 77 1.93 4.09 -4.60
C GLU A 77 2.94 3.72 -5.69
N PHE A 78 3.37 2.47 -5.73
CA PHE A 78 4.06 1.95 -6.92
C PHE A 78 3.10 2.04 -8.09
N TYR A 79 3.45 2.88 -9.08
CA TYR A 79 2.70 2.90 -10.33
C TYR A 79 2.73 1.50 -10.94
N ARG A 80 1.55 1.02 -11.34
CA ARG A 80 1.45 -0.11 -12.27
C ARG A 80 2.36 0.21 -13.44
N ILE A 81 3.47 -0.52 -13.60
CA ILE A 81 4.14 -0.55 -14.90
C ILE A 81 3.05 -1.02 -15.86
N ARG A 82 2.62 -0.12 -16.77
CA ARG A 82 1.88 -0.51 -17.96
C ARG A 82 2.84 -1.28 -18.88
N SER A 83 3.27 -2.46 -18.46
CA SER A 83 3.62 -3.51 -19.40
C SER A 83 2.30 -4.28 -19.55
N LEU A 84 1.54 -4.19 -20.63
CA LEU A 84 1.94 -4.13 -22.03
C LEU A 84 0.96 -3.20 -22.77
N GLY A 85 1.46 -2.09 -23.32
CA GLY A 85 0.74 -1.38 -24.36
C GLY A 85 0.94 -2.10 -25.69
N SER A 86 -0.18 -2.41 -26.33
CA SER A 86 -0.35 -3.07 -27.66
C SER A 86 -0.31 -4.59 -27.65
#